data_AF-A0A0G4JXJ5-F1
#
_entry.id   AF-A0A0G4JXJ5-F1
#
_cell.length_a   1.000
_cell.length_b   1.000
_cell.length_c   1.000
_cell.angle_alpha   90.00
_cell.angle_beta   90.00
_cell.angle_gamma   90.00
#
_symmetry.space_group_name_H-M   'P 1'
#
loop_
_entity.id
_entity.type
_entity.pdbx_description
1 polymer ?
#
loop_
_entity_poly.entity_id
_entity_poly.type
_entity_poly.pdbx_seq_one_letter_code
_entity_poly.pdbx_strand_id
1 'polypeptide(L)' 'MLNFNLPQNIRAKIETITLEQAAEGYAKMMRSEARFRMVMTIEELAG' A
#
# COMPACT_ATOMS: atom_id res chain seq x y z
N MET A 1 3.19 -11.07 -0.16
CA MET A 1 4.53 -10.69 0.30
C MET A 1 5.46 -11.87 0.09
N LEU A 2 6.73 -11.65 -0.28
CA LEU A 2 7.72 -12.72 -0.38
C LEU A 2 8.18 -13.08 1.06
N ASN A 3 7.93 -14.31 1.51
CA ASN A 3 7.98 -14.75 2.91
C ASN A 3 9.39 -14.85 3.55
N PHE A 4 10.44 -14.39 2.88
CA PHE A 4 11.83 -14.53 3.35
C PHE A 4 12.17 -13.61 4.54
N ASN A 5 11.34 -12.62 4.83
CA ASN A 5 11.57 -11.59 5.85
C ASN A 5 10.81 -11.85 7.18
N LEU A 6 9.97 -12.89 7.25
CA LEU A 6 9.13 -13.23 8.39
C LEU A 6 9.92 -13.44 9.70
N PRO A 7 11.06 -14.17 9.71
CA PRO A 7 11.84 -14.39 10.93
C PRO A 7 12.43 -13.11 11.54
N GLN A 8 12.65 -12.08 10.72
CA GLN A 8 13.24 -10.80 11.15
C GLN A 8 12.20 -9.70 11.39
N ASN A 9 10.91 -10.01 11.22
CA ASN A 9 9.78 -9.07 11.33
C ASN A 9 9.99 -7.78 10.50
N ILE A 10 10.74 -7.86 9.41
CA ILE A 10 10.96 -6.73 8.51
C ILE A 10 9.76 -6.65 7.57
N ARG A 11 8.97 -5.57 7.68
CA ARG A 11 7.78 -5.36 6.83
C ARG A 11 7.94 -4.09 6.02
N ALA A 12 7.49 -4.12 4.76
CA ALA A 12 7.38 -2.91 3.97
C ALA A 12 6.36 -1.96 4.62
N LYS A 13 6.71 -0.68 4.76
CA LYS A 13 5.75 0.34 5.16
C LYS A 13 4.88 0.65 3.95
N ILE A 14 3.61 0.28 4.03
CA ILE A 14 2.66 0.46 2.94
C ILE A 14 1.51 1.40 3.33
N GLU A 15 0.88 1.97 2.32
CA GLU A 15 -0.45 2.53 2.38
C GLU A 15 -1.37 1.71 1.49
N THR A 16 -2.56 1.39 1.98
CA THR A 16 -3.55 0.65 1.20
C THR A 16 -4.62 1.61 0.69
N ILE A 17 -5.06 1.41 -0.55
CA ILE A 17 -6.25 2.06 -1.10
C ILE A 17 -7.16 1.05 -1.78
N THR A 18 -8.43 1.37 -1.88
CA THR A 18 -9.38 0.57 -2.66
C THR A 18 -9.30 0.90 -4.15
N LEU A 19 -9.95 0.08 -4.97
CA LEU A 19 -10.06 0.33 -6.41
C LEU A 19 -10.77 1.65 -6.71
N GLU A 20 -11.80 2.01 -5.95
CA GLU A 20 -12.56 3.26 -6.09
C GLU A 20 -11.66 4.48 -5.87
N GLN A 21 -10.65 4.35 -5.01
CA GLN A 21 -9.71 5.41 -4.66
C GLN A 21 -8.45 5.43 -5.54
N ALA A 22 -8.37 4.58 -6.57
CA ALA A 22 -7.17 4.43 -7.41
C ALA A 22 -6.66 5.76 -8.01
N ALA A 23 -7.57 6.60 -8.50
CA ALA A 23 -7.21 7.88 -9.09
C ALA A 23 -6.60 8.86 -8.07
N GLU A 24 -7.21 8.96 -6.88
CA GLU A 24 -6.68 9.79 -5.79
C GLU A 24 -5.32 9.30 -5.32
N GLY A 25 -5.19 7.99 -5.13
CA GLY A 25 -3.92 7.36 -4.75
C GLY A 25 -2.81 7.63 -5.77
N TYR A 26 -3.12 7.55 -7.06
CA TYR A 26 -2.18 7.89 -8.11
C TYR A 26 -1.75 9.37 -8.04
N ALA A 27 -2.69 10.29 -7.86
CA ALA A 27 -2.38 11.71 -7.73
C ALA A 27 -1.48 11.98 -6.50
N LYS A 28 -1.75 11.31 -5.38
CA LYS A 28 -0.91 11.40 -4.16
C LYS A 28 0.51 10.93 -4.39
N MET A 29 0.70 9.86 -5.15
CA MET A 29 2.05 9.40 -5.55
C MET A 29 2.77 10.44 -6.41
N MET A 30 2.07 11.05 -7.38
CA MET A 30 2.67 12.09 -8.24
C MET A 30 3.07 13.34 -7.47
N ARG A 31 2.36 13.69 -6.39
CA ARG A 31 2.74 14.78 -5.48
C ARG A 31 3.83 14.40 -4.46
N SER A 32 4.34 13.17 -4.51
CA SER A 32 5.31 12.64 -3.52
C SER A 32 4.79 12.66 -2.07
N GLU A 33 3.47 12.56 -1.89
CA GLU A 33 2.80 12.55 -0.58
C GLU A 33 2.52 11.13 -0.06
N ALA A 34 2.73 10.11 -0.89
CA ALA A 34 2.56 8.71 -0.52
C ALA A 34 3.74 8.21 0.33
N ARG A 35 3.48 7.50 1.43
CA ARG A 35 4.53 6.88 2.24
C ARG A 35 5.05 5.61 1.55
N PHE A 36 6.20 5.73 0.90
CA PHE A 36 7.02 4.64 0.31
C PHE A 36 6.32 3.80 -0.77
N ARG A 37 5.27 3.05 -0.43
CA ARG A 37 4.63 2.06 -1.29
C ARG A 37 3.11 2.09 -1.08
N MET A 38 2.38 2.39 -2.15
CA MET A 38 0.93 2.17 -2.18
C MET A 38 0.59 0.77 -2.71
N VAL A 39 -0.42 0.14 -2.11
CA VAL A 39 -0.96 -1.15 -2.51
C VAL A 39 -2.46 -0.96 -2.75
N MET A 40 -2.90 -1.24 -3.97
CA MET A 40 -4.32 -1.22 -4.31
C MET A 40 -4.94 -2.58 -3.99
N THR A 41 -6.05 -2.58 -3.26
CA THR A 41 -6.83 -3.78 -2.95
C THR A 41 -8.19 -3.71 -3.63
N ILE A 42 -8.68 -4.89 -4.00
CA ILE A 42 -10.00 -5.09 -4.61
C ILE A 42 -11.08 -5.37 -3.55
N GLU A 43 -10.67 -5.56 -2.30
CA GLU A 43 -11.51 -5.77 -1.13
C GLU A 43 -11.16 -4.72 -0.08
N GLU A 44 -12.17 -4.26 0.67
CA GLU A 44 -11.95 -3.43 1.86
C GLU A 44 -11.31 -4.33 2.92
N LEU A 45 -10.02 -4.11 3.22
CA LEU A 45 -9.32 -4.91 4.23
C LEU A 45 -10.00 -4.67 5.58
N ALA A 46 -10.76 -5.66 6.05
CA ALA A 46 -11.23 -5.71 7.42
C ALA A 46 -10.00 -5.64 8.34
N GLY A 47 -9.94 -4.54 9.10
CA GLY A 47 -8.82 -4.17 9.96
C GLY A 47 -8.57 -5.13 11.10
#